data_AF-A0A1I3VIG0-F1
#
_entry.id   AF-A0A1I3VIG0-F1
#
_cell.length_a   1.000
_cell.length_b   1.000
_cell.length_c   1.000
_cell.angle_alpha   90.00
_cell.angle_beta   90.00
_cell.angle_gamma   90.00
#
_symmetry.space_group_name_H-M   'P 1'
#
loop_
_entity.id
_entity.type
_entity.pdbx_description
1 polymer ?
#
loop_
_entity_poly.entity_id
_entity_poly.type
_entity_poly.pdbx_seq_one_letter_code
_entity_poly.pdbx_strand_id
1 'polypeptide(L)'
;MTLISCHRGARFTAPENTFPAFDAALAQGGEILEFDVRQSHDGVLYVLHDDSVDRTTDGSGLIAELTSTELDALDAGSWFAPRFEGLRLPRLEAFFERYKTRAQFYIEVKWADCAAIARLIRQLDIASQCYTCSFSEEMHLDMLRYAPEVRQMVHWRREGNAEAAIEKYNAAIVEFFDQEGHAHHDFTL
;
A
#
# COMPACT_ATOMS: atom_id res chain seq x y z
N MET A 1 18.62 -14.44 -3.03
CA MET A 1 17.45 -15.00 -2.33
C MET A 1 16.26 -14.16 -2.76
N THR A 2 15.17 -14.79 -3.18
CA THR A 2 13.97 -14.08 -3.67
C THR A 2 13.10 -13.67 -2.49
N LEU A 3 12.59 -12.43 -2.50
CA LEU A 3 11.65 -11.95 -1.50
C LEU A 3 10.21 -12.17 -1.96
N ILE A 4 9.31 -12.48 -1.03
CA ILE A 4 7.87 -12.64 -1.31
C ILE A 4 7.10 -11.39 -0.89
N SER A 5 6.49 -10.72 -1.87
CA SER A 5 5.58 -9.60 -1.66
C SER A 5 4.12 -10.05 -1.70
N CYS A 6 3.37 -9.76 -0.64
CA CYS A 6 1.99 -10.18 -0.48
C CYS A 6 1.03 -9.04 -0.84
N HIS A 7 0.55 -9.04 -2.08
CA HIS A 7 -0.39 -8.05 -2.63
C HIS A 7 -1.69 -7.97 -1.80
N ARG A 8 -1.84 -6.86 -1.07
CA ARG A 8 -2.92 -6.56 -0.11
C ARG A 8 -3.07 -7.62 0.99
N GLY A 9 -1.94 -8.22 1.38
CA GLY A 9 -1.88 -9.36 2.30
C GLY A 9 -2.33 -10.68 1.66
N ALA A 10 -2.76 -11.64 2.46
CA ALA A 10 -3.26 -12.94 1.99
C ALA A 10 -4.73 -12.85 1.50
N ARG A 11 -4.99 -11.94 0.56
CA ARG A 11 -6.33 -11.51 0.09
C ARG A 11 -7.25 -12.61 -0.44
N PHE A 12 -6.71 -13.79 -0.72
CA PHE A 12 -7.51 -14.96 -1.13
C PHE A 12 -8.08 -15.75 0.06
N THR A 13 -7.62 -15.48 1.28
CA THR A 13 -7.99 -16.23 2.50
C THR A 13 -8.58 -15.35 3.61
N ALA A 14 -8.36 -14.05 3.54
CA ALA A 14 -8.88 -13.02 4.44
C ALA A 14 -9.15 -11.72 3.66
N PRO A 15 -9.97 -10.79 4.19
CA PRO A 15 -10.36 -9.56 3.48
C PRO A 15 -9.11 -8.72 3.17
N GLU A 16 -8.96 -8.31 1.91
CA GLU A 16 -7.79 -7.53 1.46
C GLU A 16 -7.57 -6.27 2.31
N ASN A 17 -6.31 -5.83 2.46
CA ASN A 17 -5.97 -4.61 3.19
C ASN A 17 -6.45 -4.57 4.66
N THR A 18 -6.63 -5.73 5.30
CA THR A 18 -6.99 -5.83 6.73
C THR A 18 -5.91 -6.52 7.57
N PHE A 19 -5.91 -6.27 8.88
CA PHE A 19 -4.96 -6.93 9.79
C PHE A 19 -4.95 -8.46 9.66
N PRO A 20 -6.10 -9.17 9.60
CA PRO A 20 -6.10 -10.61 9.36
C PRO A 20 -5.43 -11.05 8.05
N ALA A 21 -5.58 -10.31 6.95
CA ALA A 21 -4.90 -10.63 5.70
C ALA A 21 -3.39 -10.47 5.80
N PHE A 22 -2.91 -9.43 6.47
CA PHE A 22 -1.49 -9.21 6.69
C PHE A 22 -0.87 -10.22 7.68
N ASP A 23 -1.56 -10.54 8.77
CA ASP A 23 -1.11 -11.58 9.70
C ASP A 23 -1.01 -12.95 9.01
N ALA A 24 -2.00 -13.30 8.18
CA ALA A 24 -1.98 -14.53 7.39
C ALA A 24 -0.85 -14.54 6.36
N ALA A 25 -0.56 -13.41 5.71
CA ALA A 25 0.57 -13.29 4.79
C ALA A 25 1.91 -13.58 5.48
N LEU A 26 2.15 -12.97 6.64
CA LEU A 26 3.37 -13.22 7.43
C LEU A 26 3.45 -14.67 7.92
N ALA A 27 2.32 -15.24 8.34
CA ALA A 27 2.27 -16.64 8.76
C ALA A 27 2.57 -17.64 7.62
N GLN A 28 2.35 -17.23 6.37
CA GLN A 28 2.65 -18.01 5.16
C GLN A 28 4.09 -17.79 4.64
N GLY A 29 4.90 -16.99 5.34
CA GLY A 29 6.28 -16.70 4.95
C GLY A 29 6.46 -15.49 4.03
N GLY A 30 5.43 -14.65 3.90
CA GLY A 30 5.57 -13.34 3.24
C GLY A 30 6.56 -12.44 3.98
N GLU A 31 7.37 -11.71 3.23
CA GLU A 31 8.43 -10.84 3.78
C GLU A 31 8.14 -9.35 3.54
N ILE A 32 7.42 -9.05 2.47
CA ILE A 32 6.99 -7.70 2.11
C ILE A 32 5.46 -7.66 2.15
N LEU A 33 4.91 -6.72 2.90
CA LEU A 33 3.48 -6.42 2.88
C LEU A 33 3.25 -5.31 1.87
N GLU A 34 2.52 -5.63 0.81
CA GLU A 34 2.04 -4.66 -0.15
C GLU A 34 0.63 -4.21 0.23
N PHE A 35 0.39 -2.91 0.10
CA PHE A 35 -0.88 -2.30 0.45
C PHE A 35 -1.06 -0.93 -0.21
N ASP A 36 -2.30 -0.46 -0.18
CA ASP A 36 -2.72 0.77 -0.84
C ASP A 36 -3.02 1.87 0.16
N VAL A 37 -2.60 3.10 -0.12
CA VAL A 37 -2.85 4.26 0.76
C VAL A 37 -3.81 5.25 0.13
N ARG A 38 -4.84 5.61 0.91
CA ARG A 38 -5.78 6.70 0.63
C ARG A 38 -6.00 7.57 1.85
N GLN A 39 -6.60 8.73 1.62
CA GLN A 39 -6.85 9.74 2.64
C GLN A 39 -8.35 10.03 2.79
N SER A 40 -8.81 10.17 4.03
CA SER A 40 -10.15 10.63 4.38
C SER A 40 -10.35 12.13 4.15
N HIS A 41 -11.59 12.61 4.19
CA HIS A 41 -11.92 14.03 4.08
C HIS A 41 -11.16 14.92 5.08
N ASP A 42 -11.01 14.44 6.32
CA ASP A 42 -10.31 15.13 7.42
C ASP A 42 -8.81 14.82 7.51
N GLY A 43 -8.24 14.17 6.49
CA GLY A 43 -6.80 14.03 6.33
C GLY A 43 -6.13 12.84 7.01
N VAL A 44 -6.93 11.87 7.48
CA VAL A 44 -6.40 10.63 8.07
C VAL A 44 -6.06 9.63 6.97
N LEU A 45 -4.90 8.99 7.09
CA LEU A 45 -4.41 8.00 6.13
C LEU A 45 -4.95 6.61 6.47
N TYR A 46 -5.51 5.93 5.47
CA TYR A 46 -6.08 4.59 5.58
C TYR A 46 -5.44 3.63 4.57
N VAL A 47 -5.47 2.36 4.94
CA VAL A 47 -5.09 1.25 4.07
C VAL A 47 -6.33 0.79 3.31
N LEU A 48 -6.49 1.25 2.06
CA LEU A 48 -7.66 0.99 1.21
C LEU A 48 -7.31 1.16 -0.28
N HIS A 49 -7.74 0.21 -1.12
CA HIS A 49 -7.45 0.23 -2.56
C HIS A 49 -8.37 1.17 -3.36
N ASP A 50 -9.67 0.95 -3.25
CA ASP A 50 -10.68 1.61 -4.09
C ASP A 50 -10.85 3.07 -3.67
N ASP A 51 -11.24 3.94 -4.60
CA ASP A 51 -11.57 5.34 -4.29
C ASP A 51 -12.89 5.48 -3.53
N SER A 52 -13.75 4.47 -3.62
CA SER A 52 -14.93 4.30 -2.78
C SER A 52 -14.77 3.17 -1.74
N VAL A 53 -15.59 3.20 -0.71
CA VAL A 53 -15.60 2.15 0.34
C VAL A 53 -16.51 0.96 0.00
N ASP A 54 -17.32 1.09 -1.05
CA ASP A 54 -18.47 0.24 -1.39
C ASP A 54 -18.14 -1.25 -1.55
N ARG A 55 -17.01 -1.58 -2.20
CA ARG A 55 -16.67 -2.98 -2.52
C ARG A 55 -16.21 -3.77 -1.31
N THR A 56 -15.51 -3.11 -0.39
CA THR A 56 -14.75 -3.77 0.69
C THR A 56 -15.19 -3.39 2.09
N THR A 57 -16.33 -2.69 2.19
CA THR A 57 -16.95 -2.37 3.46
C THR A 57 -18.48 -2.48 3.38
N ASP A 58 -19.17 -2.23 4.48
CA ASP A 58 -20.63 -2.06 4.54
C ASP A 58 -21.10 -0.60 4.31
N GLY A 59 -20.17 0.31 4.03
CA GLY A 59 -20.44 1.71 3.71
C GLY A 59 -20.63 1.98 2.22
N SER A 60 -20.82 3.26 1.88
CA SER A 60 -20.91 3.72 0.49
C SER A 60 -20.34 5.12 0.34
N GLY A 61 -19.73 5.41 -0.81
CA GLY A 61 -19.24 6.74 -1.18
C GLY A 61 -17.72 6.81 -1.26
N LEU A 62 -17.22 7.96 -1.74
CA LEU A 62 -15.80 8.19 -1.92
C LEU A 62 -15.11 8.38 -0.56
N ILE A 63 -13.95 7.74 -0.35
CA ILE A 63 -13.20 7.91 0.90
C ILE A 63 -12.82 9.38 1.15
N ALA A 64 -12.55 10.14 0.08
CA ALA A 64 -12.22 11.56 0.17
C ALA A 64 -13.38 12.45 0.65
N GLU A 65 -14.61 11.92 0.68
CA GLU A 65 -15.82 12.62 1.15
C GLU A 65 -16.24 12.16 2.56
N LEU A 66 -15.63 11.10 3.10
CA LEU A 66 -15.93 10.54 4.42
C LEU A 66 -14.89 10.99 5.45
N THR A 67 -15.35 11.35 6.64
CA THR A 67 -14.48 11.64 7.79
C THR A 67 -13.89 10.36 8.38
N SER A 68 -12.78 10.48 9.09
CA SER A 68 -12.17 9.36 9.81
C SER A 68 -13.10 8.71 10.83
N THR A 69 -14.02 9.48 11.42
CA THR A 69 -15.03 8.95 12.35
C THR A 69 -16.03 8.04 11.64
N GLU A 70 -16.45 8.41 10.42
CA GLU A 70 -17.34 7.58 9.60
C GLU A 70 -16.61 6.32 9.10
N LEU A 71 -15.38 6.47 8.63
CA LEU A 71 -14.56 5.36 8.14
C LEU A 71 -14.21 4.33 9.23
N ASP A 72 -13.90 4.78 10.45
CA ASP A 72 -13.62 3.89 11.58
C ASP A 72 -14.85 3.07 12.03
N ALA A 73 -16.06 3.52 11.68
CA ALA A 73 -17.30 2.83 12.01
C ALA A 73 -17.68 1.73 11.03
N LEU A 74 -17.04 1.66 9.86
CA LEU A 74 -17.34 0.68 8.81
C LEU A 74 -16.86 -0.74 9.17
N ASP A 75 -17.59 -1.73 8.69
CA ASP A 75 -17.19 -3.14 8.68
C ASP A 75 -16.48 -3.47 7.36
N ALA A 76 -15.18 -3.71 7.42
CA ALA A 76 -14.32 -4.04 6.29
C ALA A 76 -14.12 -5.56 6.06
N GLY A 77 -14.89 -6.42 6.72
CA GLY A 77 -14.68 -7.86 6.71
C GLY A 77 -15.91 -8.71 6.35
N SER A 78 -17.12 -8.24 6.68
CA SER A 78 -18.37 -8.98 6.44
C SER A 78 -18.59 -9.36 4.97
N TRP A 79 -18.14 -8.52 4.04
CA TRP A 79 -18.23 -8.78 2.59
C TRP A 79 -17.46 -10.04 2.15
N PHE A 80 -16.40 -10.39 2.88
CA PHE A 80 -15.54 -11.53 2.54
C PHE A 80 -16.10 -12.84 3.08
N ALA A 81 -16.42 -12.88 4.38
CA ALA A 81 -17.08 -14.00 5.04
C ALA A 81 -17.60 -13.61 6.43
N PRO A 82 -18.67 -14.25 6.95
CA PRO A 82 -19.24 -13.94 8.27
C PRO A 82 -18.24 -14.01 9.44
N ARG A 83 -17.20 -14.84 9.34
CA ARG A 83 -16.15 -14.96 10.37
C ARG A 83 -15.28 -13.70 10.54
N PHE A 84 -15.38 -12.75 9.62
CA PHE A 84 -14.64 -11.48 9.62
C PHE A 84 -15.54 -10.28 9.92
N GLU A 85 -16.76 -10.51 10.42
CA GLU A 85 -17.66 -9.45 10.84
C GLU A 85 -17.01 -8.53 11.89
N GLY A 86 -17.24 -7.22 11.75
CA GLY A 86 -16.76 -6.18 12.66
C GLY A 86 -15.30 -5.76 12.46
N LEU A 87 -14.61 -6.25 11.43
CA LEU A 87 -13.27 -5.74 11.11
C LEU A 87 -13.33 -4.27 10.70
N ARG A 88 -12.31 -3.49 11.06
CA ARG A 88 -12.21 -2.07 10.72
C ARG A 88 -11.20 -1.84 9.62
N LEU A 89 -11.38 -0.77 8.84
CA LEU A 89 -10.35 -0.25 7.94
C LEU A 89 -9.10 0.12 8.75
N PRO A 90 -7.91 -0.40 8.41
CA PRO A 90 -6.70 0.00 9.12
C PRO A 90 -6.32 1.45 8.81
N ARG A 91 -6.09 2.25 9.86
CA ARG A 91 -5.33 3.49 9.75
C ARG A 91 -3.86 3.17 9.47
N LEU A 92 -3.20 3.95 8.63
CA LEU A 92 -1.83 3.68 8.19
C LEU A 92 -0.81 3.65 9.33
N GLU A 93 -0.93 4.55 10.31
CA GLU A 93 -0.06 4.59 11.49
C GLU A 93 -0.16 3.30 12.32
N ALA A 94 -1.39 2.85 12.60
CA ALA A 94 -1.62 1.60 13.33
C ALA A 94 -1.12 0.38 12.54
N PHE A 95 -1.22 0.42 11.20
CA PHE A 95 -0.66 -0.59 10.32
C PHE A 95 0.86 -0.68 10.46
N PHE A 96 1.58 0.44 10.34
CA PHE A 96 3.04 0.44 10.48
C PHE A 96 3.49 0.02 11.88
N GLU A 97 2.87 0.56 12.93
CA GLU A 97 3.20 0.22 14.32
C GLU A 97 3.12 -1.29 14.59
N ARG A 98 2.12 -1.97 14.02
CA ARG A 98 1.95 -3.43 14.19
C ARG A 98 3.04 -4.24 13.49
N TYR A 99 3.55 -3.78 12.34
CA TYR A 99 4.35 -4.60 11.43
C TYR A 99 5.81 -4.16 11.25
N LYS A 100 6.20 -2.98 11.75
CA LYS A 100 7.55 -2.39 11.56
C LYS A 100 8.73 -3.21 12.10
N THR A 101 8.46 -4.26 12.86
CA THR A 101 9.47 -5.20 13.40
C THR A 101 9.44 -6.57 12.71
N ARG A 102 8.54 -6.77 11.74
CA ARG A 102 8.21 -8.08 11.17
C ARG A 102 8.22 -8.12 9.64
N ALA A 103 8.20 -6.99 8.95
CA ALA A 103 8.04 -6.94 7.50
C ALA A 103 8.69 -5.72 6.85
N GLN A 104 8.98 -5.83 5.55
CA GLN A 104 9.18 -4.67 4.68
C GLN A 104 7.83 -4.18 4.13
N PHE A 105 7.80 -2.94 3.65
CA PHE A 105 6.58 -2.27 3.19
C PHE A 105 6.69 -1.86 1.73
N TYR A 106 5.77 -2.37 0.94
CA TYR A 106 5.50 -1.88 -0.41
C TYR A 106 4.25 -1.01 -0.37
N ILE A 107 4.45 0.30 -0.50
CA ILE A 107 3.41 1.31 -0.36
C ILE A 107 2.97 1.77 -1.76
N GLU A 108 1.79 1.37 -2.21
CA GLU A 108 1.16 2.01 -3.36
C GLU A 108 0.36 3.24 -2.88
N VAL A 109 0.81 4.44 -3.27
CA VAL A 109 0.07 5.67 -2.95
C VAL A 109 -0.98 5.91 -4.04
N LYS A 110 -2.25 5.63 -3.72
CA LYS A 110 -3.36 5.87 -4.66
C LYS A 110 -3.66 7.37 -4.77
N TRP A 111 -3.96 7.99 -3.62
CA TRP A 111 -4.24 9.41 -3.50
C TRP A 111 -4.22 9.86 -2.04
N ALA A 112 -3.20 10.62 -1.64
CA ALA A 112 -3.00 11.08 -0.26
C ALA A 112 -1.94 12.19 -0.17
N ASP A 113 -1.89 12.88 0.96
CA ASP A 113 -0.82 13.78 1.35
C ASP A 113 0.50 12.98 1.54
N CYS A 114 1.34 13.02 0.52
CA CYS A 114 2.66 12.38 0.52
C CYS A 114 3.59 12.95 1.59
N ALA A 115 3.42 14.22 2.00
CA ALA A 115 4.19 14.79 3.10
C ALA A 115 3.75 14.20 4.46
N ALA A 116 2.47 13.87 4.63
CA ALA A 116 1.99 13.13 5.81
C ALA A 116 2.56 11.71 5.85
N ILE A 117 2.55 10.98 4.71
CA ILE A 117 3.17 9.65 4.61
C ILE A 117 4.67 9.72 4.95
N ALA A 118 5.40 10.66 4.36
CA ALA A 118 6.83 10.86 4.62
C ALA A 118 7.14 11.16 6.10
N ARG A 119 6.32 12.01 6.74
CA ARG A 119 6.45 12.30 8.18
C ARG A 119 6.27 11.04 9.02
N LEU A 120 5.26 10.24 8.72
CA LEU A 120 4.98 9.00 9.45
C LEU A 120 6.13 7.99 9.30
N ILE A 121 6.64 7.82 8.07
CA ILE A 121 7.81 6.95 7.80
C ILE A 121 9.03 7.38 8.62
N ARG A 122 9.33 8.68 8.70
CA ARG A 122 10.44 9.22 9.48
C ARG A 122 10.22 9.09 10.99
N GLN A 123 9.02 9.39 11.46
CA GLN A 123 8.66 9.29 12.89
C GLN A 123 8.83 7.87 13.42
N LEU A 124 8.55 6.87 12.59
CA LEU A 124 8.67 5.46 12.94
C LEU A 124 10.04 4.86 12.63
N ASP A 125 10.95 5.63 12.01
CA ASP A 125 12.29 5.18 11.56
C ASP A 125 12.25 3.92 10.67
N ILE A 126 11.32 3.91 9.70
CA ILE A 126 11.09 2.75 8.81
C ILE A 126 11.49 2.99 7.35
N ALA A 127 12.16 4.09 7.02
CA ALA A 127 12.47 4.46 5.64
C ALA A 127 13.22 3.36 4.86
N SER A 128 14.20 2.69 5.51
CA SER A 128 14.96 1.58 4.91
C SER A 128 14.11 0.34 4.64
N GLN A 129 12.98 0.19 5.33
CA GLN A 129 12.04 -0.92 5.20
C GLN A 129 11.00 -0.66 4.10
N CYS A 130 10.90 0.58 3.61
CA CYS A 130 9.88 1.00 2.67
C CYS A 130 10.40 1.06 1.23
N TYR A 131 9.48 0.85 0.31
CA TYR A 131 9.54 1.40 -1.03
C TYR A 131 8.14 1.80 -1.50
N THR A 132 8.07 2.80 -2.37
CA THR A 132 6.79 3.39 -2.82
C THR A 132 6.61 3.26 -4.32
N CYS A 133 5.36 3.13 -4.75
CA CYS A 133 4.96 3.28 -6.14
C CYS A 133 3.65 4.09 -6.24
N SER A 134 3.29 4.47 -7.46
CA SER A 134 1.98 5.05 -7.77
C SER A 134 1.75 5.05 -9.29
N PHE A 135 0.52 4.72 -9.70
CA PHE A 135 0.06 4.95 -11.08
C PHE A 135 -0.22 6.43 -11.38
N SER A 136 -0.53 7.24 -10.36
CA SER A 136 -0.59 8.70 -10.47
C SER A 136 0.83 9.28 -10.56
N GLU A 137 1.14 10.02 -11.63
CA GLU A 137 2.41 10.74 -11.76
C GLU A 137 2.61 11.74 -10.64
N GLU A 138 1.54 12.43 -10.25
CA GLU A 138 1.56 13.42 -9.18
C GLU A 138 2.01 12.80 -7.85
N MET A 139 1.36 11.72 -7.40
CA MET A 139 1.73 11.06 -6.14
C MET A 139 3.15 10.47 -6.19
N HIS A 140 3.57 9.99 -7.36
CA HIS A 140 4.92 9.46 -7.53
C HIS A 140 5.98 10.55 -7.37
N LEU A 141 5.80 11.69 -8.04
CA LEU A 141 6.70 12.84 -7.95
C LEU A 141 6.68 13.47 -6.55
N ASP A 142 5.51 13.49 -5.90
CA ASP A 142 5.40 14.00 -4.54
C ASP A 142 6.08 13.09 -3.51
N MET A 143 6.02 11.77 -3.64
CA MET A 143 6.80 10.87 -2.78
C MET A 143 8.31 11.08 -2.98
N LEU A 144 8.78 11.26 -4.22
CA LEU A 144 10.17 11.62 -4.49
C LEU A 144 10.58 12.95 -3.84
N ARG A 145 9.69 13.93 -3.85
CA ARG A 145 9.92 15.24 -3.25
C ARG A 145 9.96 15.18 -1.72
N TYR A 146 9.00 14.49 -1.11
CA TYR A 146 8.80 14.53 0.34
C TYR A 146 9.54 13.43 1.10
N ALA A 147 9.87 12.31 0.46
CA ALA A 147 10.60 11.17 1.02
C ALA A 147 11.69 10.64 0.07
N PRO A 148 12.66 11.46 -0.36
CA PRO A 148 13.72 11.04 -1.28
C PRO A 148 14.60 9.89 -0.73
N GLU A 149 14.58 9.65 0.58
CA GLU A 149 15.26 8.52 1.23
C GLU A 149 14.54 7.17 1.05
N VAL A 150 13.27 7.18 0.64
CA VAL A 150 12.49 5.97 0.40
C VAL A 150 12.69 5.51 -1.04
N ARG A 151 13.03 4.23 -1.20
CA ARG A 151 13.22 3.58 -2.50
C ARG A 151 11.96 3.73 -3.36
N GLN A 152 12.12 4.03 -4.64
CA GLN A 152 11.00 4.08 -5.59
C GLN A 152 10.92 2.80 -6.42
N MET A 153 9.69 2.33 -6.64
CA MET A 153 9.37 1.30 -7.63
C MET A 153 8.60 1.91 -8.79
N VAL A 154 9.00 1.54 -10.02
CA VAL A 154 8.35 1.99 -11.26
C VAL A 154 7.89 0.79 -12.08
N HIS A 155 6.67 0.84 -12.61
CA HIS A 155 6.20 -0.16 -13.56
C HIS A 155 6.91 -0.01 -14.91
N TRP A 156 7.46 -1.10 -15.44
CA TRP A 156 8.14 -1.16 -16.74
C TRP A 156 7.28 -0.61 -17.87
N ARG A 157 5.97 -0.90 -17.87
CA ARG A 157 5.04 -0.42 -18.91
C ARG A 157 4.97 1.11 -19.01
N ARG A 158 5.39 1.83 -17.97
CA ARG A 158 5.38 3.29 -17.94
C ARG A 158 6.52 3.88 -18.76
N GLU A 159 7.74 3.38 -18.58
CA GLU A 159 8.96 3.98 -19.16
C GLU A 159 9.58 3.13 -20.27
N GLY A 160 9.14 1.86 -20.42
CA GLY A 160 9.57 0.94 -21.47
C GLY A 160 11.01 0.42 -21.34
N ASN A 161 11.83 1.00 -20.46
CA ASN A 161 13.16 0.50 -20.11
C ASN A 161 13.59 0.93 -18.68
N ALA A 162 14.59 0.23 -18.12
CA ALA A 162 15.08 0.48 -16.77
C ALA A 162 15.90 1.78 -16.66
N GLU A 163 16.66 2.16 -17.69
CA GLU A 163 17.47 3.39 -17.69
C GLU A 163 16.57 4.63 -17.52
N ALA A 164 15.48 4.71 -18.29
CA ALA A 164 14.50 5.79 -18.18
C ALA A 164 13.80 5.82 -16.80
N ALA A 165 13.51 4.65 -16.21
CA ALA A 165 12.95 4.57 -14.87
C ALA A 165 13.91 5.11 -13.80
N ILE A 166 15.21 4.79 -13.92
CA ILE A 166 16.27 5.31 -13.03
C ILE A 166 16.45 6.81 -13.23
N GLU A 167 16.58 7.28 -14.46
CA GLU A 167 16.83 8.70 -14.76
C GLU A 167 15.68 9.61 -14.31
N LYS A 168 14.44 9.19 -14.55
CA LYS A 168 13.26 10.02 -14.27
C LYS A 168 12.82 9.96 -12.81
N TYR A 169 12.87 8.78 -12.19
CA TYR A 169 12.28 8.55 -10.87
C TYR A 169 13.27 8.05 -9.82
N ASN A 170 14.56 7.99 -10.13
CA ASN A 170 15.55 7.38 -9.23
C ASN A 170 15.10 5.98 -8.76
N ALA A 171 14.53 5.20 -9.70
CA ALA A 171 13.92 3.91 -9.41
C ALA A 171 14.97 2.93 -8.87
N ALA A 172 14.67 2.32 -7.73
CA ALA A 172 15.46 1.24 -7.14
C ALA A 172 14.90 -0.14 -7.50
N ILE A 173 13.64 -0.20 -7.95
CA ILE A 173 12.92 -1.43 -8.31
C ILE A 173 12.14 -1.16 -9.58
N VAL A 174 12.15 -2.11 -10.52
CA VAL A 174 11.32 -2.07 -11.72
C VAL A 174 10.42 -3.30 -11.75
N GLU A 175 9.11 -3.09 -11.87
CA GLU A 175 8.13 -4.18 -11.97
C GLU A 175 7.78 -4.44 -13.44
N PHE A 176 7.88 -5.69 -13.85
CA PHE A 176 7.60 -6.16 -15.20
C PHE A 176 6.35 -7.03 -15.18
N PHE A 177 5.56 -6.97 -16.25
CA PHE A 177 4.48 -7.94 -16.42
C PHE A 177 4.90 -8.96 -17.47
N ASP A 178 4.60 -10.24 -17.26
CA ASP A 178 4.72 -11.20 -18.35
C ASP A 178 3.66 -10.90 -19.44
N GLN A 179 3.78 -11.60 -20.57
CA GLN A 179 2.87 -11.41 -21.71
C GLN A 179 1.40 -11.77 -21.40
N GLU A 180 1.16 -12.48 -20.29
CA GLU A 180 -0.17 -12.86 -19.82
C GLU A 180 -0.76 -11.87 -18.79
N GLY A 181 0.04 -10.89 -18.33
CA GLY A 181 -0.38 -9.83 -17.42
C GLY A 181 -0.14 -10.11 -15.94
N HIS A 182 0.64 -11.13 -15.58
CA HIS A 182 1.06 -11.34 -14.19
C HIS A 182 2.26 -10.45 -13.85
N ALA A 183 2.25 -9.86 -12.64
CA ALA A 183 3.33 -9.02 -12.15
C ALA A 183 4.54 -9.86 -11.70
N HIS A 184 5.74 -9.44 -12.11
CA HIS A 184 7.05 -9.97 -11.73
C HIS A 184 7.93 -8.81 -11.28
N HIS A 185 8.68 -8.98 -10.19
CA HIS A 185 9.60 -7.96 -9.67
C HIS A 185 11.06 -8.39 -9.88
N ASP A 186 11.91 -7.52 -10.43
CA ASP A 186 13.36 -7.69 -10.43
C ASP A 186 13.97 -6.85 -9.29
N PHE A 187 14.63 -7.51 -8.33
CA PHE A 187 15.21 -6.90 -7.14
C PHE A 187 16.72 -6.67 -7.28
N THR A 188 17.19 -6.35 -8.49
CA THR A 188 18.59 -6.11 -8.75
C THR A 188 18.80 -4.95 -9.71
N LEU A 189 19.10 -3.77 -9.15
CA LEU A 189 19.84 -2.69 -9.78
C LEU A 189 21.03 -2.33 -8.88
#